data_AF-A0A6I6MMC3-F1
#
_entry.id   AF-A0A6I6MMC3-F1
#
_cell.length_a   1.000
_cell.length_b   1.000
_cell.length_c   1.000
_cell.angle_alpha   90.00
_cell.angle_beta   90.00
_cell.angle_gamma   90.00
#
_symmetry.space_group_name_H-M   'P 1'
#
loop_
_entity.id
_entity.type
_entity.pdbx_description
1 polymer ?
#
loop_
_entity_poly.entity_id
_entity_poly.type
_entity_poly.pdbx_seq_one_letter_code
_entity_poly.pdbx_strand_id
1 'polypeptide(L)'
;MASIAPPKAIDPLPAPAPAQPSEPSPAAEAAARRIAQYEAMQHAELQPDKVLVRLDPDAQRFVATLTDSATSEMLRRYPSESQLAYSRAVMAYLRAQLAK
;
A
#
# COMPACT_ATOMS: atom_id res chain seq x y z
N MET A 1 -58.83 50.47 -23.47
CA MET A 1 -57.59 49.77 -23.85
C MET A 1 -56.87 49.42 -22.56
N ALA A 2 -56.85 48.13 -22.16
CA ALA A 2 -56.23 47.70 -20.92
C ALA A 2 -54.77 47.27 -21.19
N SER A 3 -53.85 47.96 -20.53
CA SER A 3 -52.40 47.81 -20.65
C SER A 3 -51.93 46.52 -19.97
N ILE A 4 -51.12 45.74 -20.67
CA ILE A 4 -50.46 44.51 -20.17
C ILE A 4 -49.12 44.95 -19.57
N ALA A 5 -49.03 45.03 -18.23
CA ALA A 5 -47.76 45.21 -17.54
C ALA A 5 -47.13 43.84 -17.22
N PRO A 6 -45.79 43.67 -17.33
CA PRO A 6 -45.14 42.37 -17.19
C PRO A 6 -45.03 41.93 -15.71
N PRO A 7 -44.92 40.62 -15.44
CA PRO A 7 -44.75 40.11 -14.08
C PRO A 7 -43.40 40.56 -13.50
N LYS A 8 -43.45 40.97 -12.21
CA LYS A 8 -42.31 41.44 -11.42
C LYS A 8 -41.31 40.30 -11.20
N ALA A 9 -40.02 40.57 -11.40
CA ALA A 9 -38.94 39.60 -11.18
C ALA A 9 -38.90 39.12 -9.72
N ILE A 10 -38.66 37.83 -9.52
CA ILE A 10 -38.51 37.17 -8.21
C ILE A 10 -37.07 37.37 -7.76
N ASP A 11 -36.87 37.88 -6.55
CA ASP A 11 -35.53 38.06 -5.97
C ASP A 11 -34.82 36.70 -5.78
N PRO A 12 -33.51 36.59 -6.10
CA PRO A 12 -32.77 35.35 -5.90
C PRO A 12 -32.57 35.05 -4.41
N LEU A 13 -32.81 33.80 -4.01
CA LEU A 13 -32.55 33.33 -2.64
C LEU A 13 -31.06 33.50 -2.27
N PRO A 14 -30.76 33.85 -1.01
CA PRO A 14 -29.39 33.97 -0.54
C PRO A 14 -28.66 32.61 -0.57
N ALA A 15 -27.40 32.62 -1.00
CA ALA A 15 -26.55 31.43 -1.01
C ALA A 15 -26.27 30.93 0.41
N PRO A 16 -26.23 29.60 0.65
CA PRO A 16 -25.95 29.04 1.96
C PRO A 16 -24.52 29.41 2.41
N ALA A 17 -24.38 29.77 3.68
CA ALA A 17 -23.10 30.10 4.29
C ALA A 17 -22.16 28.88 4.30
N PRO A 18 -20.82 29.09 4.20
CA PRO A 18 -19.85 28.00 4.22
C PRO A 18 -19.94 27.22 5.53
N ALA A 19 -19.95 25.88 5.43
CA ALA A 19 -19.99 24.99 6.58
C ALA A 19 -18.76 25.22 7.47
N GLN A 20 -19.00 25.51 8.75
CA GLN A 20 -17.92 25.67 9.71
C GLN A 20 -17.33 24.30 10.08
N PRO A 21 -16.01 24.21 10.31
CA PRO A 21 -15.38 22.98 10.76
C PRO A 21 -15.96 22.60 12.12
N SER A 22 -16.76 21.54 12.15
CA SER A 22 -17.38 21.03 13.37
C SER A 22 -16.39 20.16 14.12
N GLU A 23 -16.43 20.22 15.44
CA GLU A 23 -15.65 19.31 16.29
C GLU A 23 -15.98 17.85 15.95
N PRO A 24 -14.97 16.95 16.02
CA PRO A 24 -15.17 15.56 15.67
C PRO A 24 -16.27 14.96 16.56
N SER A 25 -17.26 14.37 15.91
CA SER A 25 -18.35 13.74 16.65
C SER A 25 -17.80 12.57 17.50
N PRO A 26 -18.49 12.19 18.59
CA PRO A 26 -18.12 11.00 19.37
C PRO A 26 -18.01 9.72 18.52
N ALA A 27 -18.80 9.64 17.43
CA ALA A 27 -18.72 8.57 16.46
C ALA A 27 -17.42 8.62 15.63
N ALA A 28 -16.96 9.81 15.25
CA ALA A 28 -15.69 10.01 14.56
C ALA A 28 -14.50 9.61 15.45
N GLU A 29 -14.53 9.94 16.74
CA GLU A 29 -13.49 9.49 17.69
C GLU A 29 -13.49 7.97 17.87
N ALA A 30 -14.65 7.35 17.98
CA ALA A 30 -14.76 5.90 18.11
C ALA A 30 -14.24 5.17 16.84
N ALA A 31 -14.49 5.73 15.65
CA ALA A 31 -13.96 5.22 14.40
C ALA A 31 -12.42 5.36 14.36
N ALA A 32 -11.88 6.52 14.75
CA ALA A 32 -10.44 6.74 14.80
C ALA A 32 -9.74 5.76 15.76
N ARG A 33 -10.33 5.47 16.93
CA ARG A 33 -9.80 4.48 17.88
C ARG A 33 -9.78 3.07 17.29
N ARG A 34 -10.82 2.68 16.54
CA ARG A 34 -10.86 1.36 15.88
C ARG A 34 -9.80 1.25 14.79
N ILE A 35 -9.61 2.31 13.99
CA ILE A 35 -8.56 2.35 12.96
C ILE A 35 -7.18 2.23 13.62
N ALA A 36 -6.91 3.02 14.66
CA ALA A 36 -5.64 2.98 15.39
C ALA A 36 -5.37 1.60 16.03
N GLN A 37 -6.41 0.92 16.55
CA GLN A 37 -6.28 -0.44 17.06
C GLN A 37 -5.94 -1.44 15.95
N TYR A 38 -6.58 -1.32 14.79
CA TYR A 38 -6.31 -2.16 13.63
C TYR A 38 -4.89 -1.96 13.10
N GLU A 39 -4.44 -0.71 13.01
CA GLU A 39 -3.07 -0.36 12.61
C GLU A 39 -2.05 -0.90 13.62
N ALA A 40 -2.30 -0.74 14.93
CA ALA A 40 -1.42 -1.27 15.97
C ALA A 40 -1.28 -2.80 15.89
N MET A 41 -2.36 -3.52 15.57
CA MET A 41 -2.34 -4.96 15.36
C MET A 41 -1.52 -5.35 14.12
N GLN A 42 -1.67 -4.63 13.00
CA GLN A 42 -0.87 -4.88 11.79
C GLN A 42 0.62 -4.60 11.99
N HIS A 43 0.95 -3.56 12.76
CA HIS A 43 2.34 -3.23 13.09
C HIS A 43 2.98 -4.24 14.05
N ALA A 44 2.21 -5.00 14.84
CA ALA A 44 2.74 -6.02 15.73
C ALA A 44 3.11 -7.33 14.97
N GLU A 45 2.37 -7.71 13.94
CA GLU A 45 2.59 -8.96 13.20
C GLU A 45 3.74 -8.90 12.18
N LEU A 46 4.11 -7.71 11.70
CA LEU A 46 5.05 -7.54 10.59
C LEU A 46 6.15 -6.53 10.91
N GLN A 47 6.86 -6.72 12.02
CA GLN A 47 8.12 -6.01 12.29
C GLN A 47 9.32 -6.92 11.98
N PRO A 48 9.68 -7.07 10.69
CA PRO A 48 10.95 -7.70 10.36
C PRO A 48 12.07 -6.76 10.81
N ASP A 49 12.86 -7.21 11.78
CA ASP A 49 14.00 -6.44 12.28
C ASP A 49 15.08 -6.27 11.20
N LYS A 50 15.26 -7.29 10.35
CA LYS A 50 16.30 -7.29 9.32
C LYS A 50 15.82 -7.90 8.01
N VAL A 51 15.97 -7.12 6.94
CA VAL A 51 15.92 -7.61 5.56
C VAL A 51 17.36 -7.72 5.05
N LEU A 52 17.77 -8.92 4.70
CA LEU A 52 19.10 -9.19 4.17
C LEU A 52 19.02 -9.44 2.66
N VAL A 53 19.68 -8.58 1.88
CA VAL A 53 19.76 -8.71 0.42
C VAL A 53 21.14 -9.23 0.03
N ARG A 54 21.19 -10.34 -0.69
CA ARG A 54 22.44 -10.95 -1.20
C ARG A 54 22.33 -11.28 -2.67
N LEU A 55 23.44 -11.21 -3.40
CA LEU A 55 23.53 -11.70 -4.77
C LEU A 55 23.70 -13.22 -4.76
N ASP A 56 22.86 -13.92 -5.52
CA ASP A 56 23.07 -15.31 -5.92
C ASP A 56 23.97 -15.33 -7.17
N PRO A 57 25.21 -15.83 -7.07
CA PRO A 57 26.18 -15.77 -8.17
C PRO A 57 25.80 -16.67 -9.35
N ASP A 58 25.08 -17.75 -9.09
CA ASP A 58 24.69 -18.73 -10.10
C ASP A 58 23.46 -18.25 -10.87
N ALA A 59 22.48 -17.71 -10.15
CA ALA A 59 21.28 -17.14 -10.74
C ALA A 59 21.49 -15.73 -11.30
N GLN A 60 22.57 -15.05 -10.89
CA GLN A 60 22.81 -13.62 -11.10
C GLN A 60 21.61 -12.75 -10.69
N ARG A 61 21.00 -13.09 -9.55
CA ARG A 61 19.82 -12.39 -9.01
C ARG A 61 20.01 -12.01 -7.56
N PHE A 62 19.41 -10.90 -7.16
CA PHE A 62 19.33 -10.53 -5.76
C PHE A 62 18.26 -11.35 -5.05
N VAL A 63 18.58 -11.79 -3.85
CA VAL A 63 17.74 -12.57 -2.95
C VAL A 63 17.55 -11.75 -1.69
N ALA A 64 16.30 -11.38 -1.42
CA ALA A 64 15.87 -10.77 -0.17
C ALA A 64 15.42 -11.87 0.78
N THR A 65 15.99 -11.87 1.99
CA THR A 65 15.62 -12.77 3.08
C THR A 65 15.06 -11.96 4.23
N LEU A 66 13.85 -12.32 4.65
CA LEU A 66 13.15 -11.78 5.79
C LEU A 66 13.33 -12.72 6.97
N THR A 67 13.87 -12.21 8.06
CA THR A 67 14.09 -12.98 9.29
C THR A 67 13.29 -12.37 10.42
N ASP A 68 12.66 -13.21 11.23
CA ASP A 68 12.04 -12.80 12.50
C ASP A 68 13.15 -12.49 13.51
N SER A 69 13.06 -11.35 14.20
CA SER A 69 13.99 -10.98 15.26
C SER A 69 13.88 -11.85 16.51
N ALA A 70 12.67 -12.30 16.85
CA ALA A 70 12.44 -12.99 18.10
C ALA A 70 12.97 -14.42 18.05
N THR A 71 12.76 -15.10 16.93
CA THR A 71 13.08 -16.52 16.75
C THR A 71 14.31 -16.77 15.88
N SER A 72 14.81 -15.74 15.18
CA SER A 72 15.82 -15.88 14.11
C SER A 72 15.38 -16.80 12.95
N GLU A 73 14.09 -17.13 12.86
CA GLU A 73 13.57 -17.95 11.78
C GLU A 73 13.40 -17.13 10.48
N MET A 74 13.64 -17.79 9.36
CA MET A 74 13.42 -17.20 8.04
C MET A 74 11.93 -17.20 7.73
N LEU A 75 11.30 -16.03 7.81
CA LEU A 75 9.87 -15.87 7.49
C LEU A 75 9.60 -15.93 6.00
N ARG A 76 10.50 -15.35 5.20
CA ARG A 76 10.30 -15.26 3.75
C ARG A 76 11.59 -15.13 2.99
N ARG A 77 11.63 -15.71 1.80
CA ARG A 77 12.70 -15.53 0.83
C ARG A 77 12.10 -15.18 -0.52
N TYR A 78 12.64 -14.13 -1.16
CA TYR A 78 12.25 -13.73 -2.51
C TYR A 78 13.48 -13.43 -3.35
N PRO A 79 13.61 -14.00 -4.57
CA PRO A 79 12.73 -15.02 -5.17
C PRO A 79 12.69 -16.33 -4.38
N SER A 80 11.66 -17.15 -4.61
CA SER A 80 11.59 -18.48 -3.99
C SER A 80 12.70 -19.40 -4.52
N GLU A 81 13.02 -20.48 -3.81
CA GLU A 81 14.07 -21.40 -4.24
C GLU A 81 13.77 -22.02 -5.61
N SER A 82 12.51 -22.34 -5.91
CA SER A 82 12.10 -22.85 -7.23
C SER A 82 12.35 -21.83 -8.34
N GLN A 83 12.11 -20.54 -8.07
CA GLN A 83 12.38 -19.46 -9.03
C GLN A 83 13.90 -19.26 -9.25
N LEU A 84 14.69 -19.36 -8.17
CA LEU A 84 16.14 -19.31 -8.27
C LEU A 84 16.68 -20.50 -9.06
N ALA A 85 16.21 -21.73 -8.77
CA ALA A 85 16.60 -22.93 -9.48
C ALA A 85 16.31 -22.82 -10.99
N TYR A 86 15.13 -22.33 -11.36
CA TYR A 86 14.79 -22.05 -12.75
C TYR A 86 15.77 -21.03 -13.38
N SER A 87 16.04 -19.91 -12.69
CA SER A 87 16.99 -18.90 -13.17
C SER A 87 18.39 -19.47 -13.37
N ARG A 88 18.89 -20.29 -12.43
CA ARG A 88 20.19 -20.96 -12.53
C ARG A 88 20.24 -21.89 -13.74
N ALA A 89 19.19 -22.69 -13.97
CA ALA A 89 19.12 -23.59 -15.11
C ALA A 89 19.16 -22.84 -16.45
N VAL A 90 18.41 -21.75 -16.59
CA VAL A 90 18.43 -20.90 -17.79
C VAL A 90 19.81 -20.30 -18.01
N MET A 91 20.44 -19.74 -16.98
CA MET A 91 21.77 -19.14 -17.10
C MET A 91 22.85 -20.18 -17.44
N ALA A 92 22.76 -21.38 -16.87
CA ALA A 92 23.66 -22.48 -17.21
C ALA A 92 23.52 -22.89 -18.68
N TYR A 93 22.29 -22.99 -19.19
CA TYR A 93 22.03 -23.28 -20.60
C TYR A 93 22.62 -22.23 -21.54
N LEU A 94 22.37 -20.94 -21.26
CA LEU A 94 22.91 -19.85 -22.07
C LEU A 94 24.44 -19.84 -22.09
N ARG A 95 25.09 -20.09 -20.93
CA ARG A 95 26.55 -20.22 -20.86
C ARG A 95 27.05 -21.40 -21.69
N ALA A 96 26.36 -22.55 -21.63
CA ALA A 96 26.73 -23.72 -22.40
C ALA A 96 26.59 -23.51 -23.92
N GLN A 97 25.61 -22.71 -24.36
CA GLN A 97 25.48 -22.33 -25.76
C GLN A 97 26.59 -21.41 -26.25
N LEU A 98 27.01 -20.45 -25.42
CA LEU A 98 28.05 -19.47 -25.75
C LEU A 98 29.47 -20.03 -25.68
N ALA A 99 29.67 -21.14 -24.97
CA ALA A 99 30.99 -21.79 -24.82
C ALA A 99 31.31 -22.78 -25.96
N LYS A 100 30.42 -22.95 -26.93
CA LYS A 100 30.64 -23.70 -28.17
C LYS A 100 31.12 -22.77 -29.28
#